data_AF-A0A834L5G8-F1
#
_entry.id   AF-A0A834L5G8-F1
#
_cell.length_a   1.000
_cell.length_b   1.000
_cell.length_c   1.000
_cell.angle_alpha   90.00
_cell.angle_beta   90.00
_cell.angle_gamma   90.00
#
_symmetry.space_group_name_H-M   'P 1'
#
loop_
_entity.id
_entity.type
_entity.pdbx_description
1 polymer ?
#
loop_
_entity_poly.entity_id
_entity_poly.type
_entity_poly.pdbx_seq_one_letter_code
_entity_poly.pdbx_strand_id
1 'polypeptide(L)'
;MKRSHSQILSGIEPTKLPEEEDYKHLYVIISYATGAYSHSLHRIRVADLKSCSSRRKLNNLPKPIQKLPCSYFPTSMGFFSVGSKIYMVGGGEITFGLKDIASRRCYVLDTCDDPIYRIRDVPPLNCEKLRPIVLGPLRGKFYVLDRTLASGDLEEFDPKTESWTLLPPPPIDPIGPCADRFEEKLDDYKVLSYGIVEDQILFSTRKGIYAVNVCSKKWSDGAHWVVRLSFPFVNNQSSWMVFGMLSPTSTDPMFWPSVLIGTRGFENVKILELCFPLGL
;
A
#
# COMPACT_ATOMS: atom_id res chain seq x y z
N MET A 1 -4.10 -24.49 5.20
CA MET A 1 -4.32 -23.02 5.22
C MET A 1 -3.72 -22.44 3.95
N LYS A 2 -4.55 -22.00 2.98
CA LYS A 2 -4.07 -21.47 1.68
C LYS A 2 -3.63 -20.01 1.83
N ARG A 3 -2.45 -19.68 1.29
CA ARG A 3 -1.82 -18.34 1.34
C ARG A 3 -1.87 -17.69 -0.05
N SER A 4 -2.01 -16.36 -0.11
CA SER A 4 -2.20 -15.60 -1.36
C SER A 4 -1.37 -14.29 -1.40
N HIS A 5 -0.68 -14.08 -2.52
CA HIS A 5 -0.09 -12.86 -3.12
C HIS A 5 0.84 -11.93 -2.28
N SER A 6 2.01 -11.56 -2.85
CA SER A 6 2.96 -10.58 -2.30
C SER A 6 3.48 -9.59 -3.35
N GLN A 7 3.77 -8.37 -2.91
CA GLN A 7 4.37 -7.27 -3.66
C GLN A 7 5.53 -6.74 -2.81
N ILE A 8 6.70 -6.50 -3.42
CA ILE A 8 7.91 -5.98 -2.74
C ILE A 8 8.15 -4.58 -3.32
N LEU A 9 8.19 -3.57 -2.45
CA LEU A 9 8.65 -2.23 -2.80
C LEU A 9 10.10 -2.08 -2.32
N SER A 10 11.04 -1.92 -3.26
CA SER A 10 12.40 -1.47 -2.97
C SER A 10 12.46 0.03 -3.20
N GLY A 11 12.80 0.82 -2.18
CA GLY A 11 12.92 2.25 -2.39
C GLY A 11 13.14 3.09 -1.14
N ILE A 12 14.05 2.69 -0.25
CA ILE A 12 14.62 3.62 0.73
C ILE A 12 16.12 3.28 0.85
N GLU A 13 16.99 4.17 0.36
CA GLU A 13 18.40 4.14 0.73
C GLU A 13 18.47 4.39 2.25
N PRO A 14 19.10 3.49 3.03
CA PRO A 14 19.31 3.73 4.46
C PRO A 14 20.16 4.99 4.60
N THR A 15 19.54 6.11 4.94
CA THR A 15 20.24 7.34 5.30
C THR A 15 21.19 7.00 6.45
N LYS A 16 22.38 7.60 6.49
CA LYS A 16 23.42 7.32 7.50
C LYS A 16 22.85 7.41 8.92
N LEU A 17 22.49 6.26 9.49
CA LEU A 17 21.97 6.14 10.83
C LEU A 17 23.14 6.15 11.84
N PRO A 18 22.95 6.70 13.05
CA PRO A 18 23.97 6.65 14.10
C PRO A 18 24.43 5.21 14.35
N GLU A 19 25.72 5.07 14.67
CA GLU A 19 26.46 3.81 14.76
C GLU A 19 26.11 2.94 15.98
N GLU A 20 25.19 3.38 16.85
CA GLU A 20 24.61 2.50 17.88
C GLU A 20 23.64 1.50 17.22
N GLU A 21 24.22 0.47 16.59
CA GLU A 21 23.49 -0.52 15.78
C GLU A 21 22.53 -1.41 16.58
N ASP A 22 22.69 -1.50 17.91
CA ASP A 22 22.04 -2.52 18.74
C ASP A 22 20.53 -2.30 18.98
N TYR A 23 19.99 -1.11 18.70
CA TYR A 23 18.58 -0.79 18.96
C TYR A 23 17.69 -0.78 17.70
N LYS A 24 18.25 -1.12 16.54
CA LYS A 24 17.49 -1.07 15.28
C LYS A 24 16.57 -2.30 15.16
N HIS A 25 15.28 -2.05 15.02
CA HIS A 25 14.25 -3.06 14.87
C HIS A 25 13.52 -2.90 13.53
N LEU A 26 13.20 -4.02 12.92
CA LEU A 26 12.26 -4.15 11.80
C LEU A 26 10.91 -4.63 12.35
N TYR A 27 9.85 -3.94 11.96
CA TYR A 27 8.48 -4.34 12.25
C TYR A 27 7.88 -5.04 11.04
N VAL A 28 7.41 -6.27 11.23
CA VAL A 28 6.79 -7.08 10.18
C VAL A 28 5.34 -7.35 10.54
N ILE A 29 4.44 -6.97 9.65
CA ILE A 29 3.00 -7.21 9.80
C ILE A 29 2.60 -8.37 8.91
N ILE A 30 2.00 -9.40 9.51
CA ILE A 30 1.47 -10.55 8.80
C ILE A 30 -0.05 -10.46 8.83
N SER A 31 -0.66 -10.35 7.65
CA SER A 31 -2.10 -10.44 7.50
C SER A 31 -2.56 -11.89 7.38
N TYR A 32 -3.65 -12.22 8.05
CA TYR A 32 -4.31 -13.52 7.96
C TYR A 32 -5.65 -13.36 7.26
N ALA A 33 -5.93 -14.25 6.30
CA ALA A 33 -7.21 -14.29 5.61
C ALA A 33 -8.30 -15.00 6.44
N THR A 34 -7.93 -15.82 7.41
CA THR A 34 -8.84 -16.63 8.23
C THR A 34 -8.24 -16.84 9.63
N GLY A 35 -9.10 -17.10 10.61
CA GLY A 35 -8.70 -17.41 11.99
C GLY A 35 -9.17 -16.37 13.01
N ALA A 36 -8.70 -16.49 14.25
CA ALA A 36 -9.06 -15.60 15.36
C ALA A 36 -8.42 -14.21 15.28
N TYR A 37 -7.36 -14.06 14.48
CA TYR A 37 -6.60 -12.83 14.35
C TYR A 37 -6.57 -12.38 12.90
N SER A 38 -6.76 -11.09 12.66
CA SER A 38 -6.66 -10.49 11.33
C SER A 38 -5.21 -10.20 10.98
N HIS A 39 -4.40 -9.83 11.98
CA HIS A 39 -2.99 -9.51 11.80
C HIS A 39 -2.13 -9.92 13.00
N SER A 40 -0.84 -10.08 12.76
CA SER A 40 0.18 -10.10 13.82
C SER A 40 1.32 -9.17 13.50
N LEU A 41 1.83 -8.50 14.53
CA LEU A 41 3.01 -7.66 14.46
C LEU A 41 4.19 -8.39 15.08
N HIS A 42 5.28 -8.45 14.34
CA HIS A 42 6.54 -9.05 14.76
C HIS A 42 7.61 -7.98 14.81
N ARG A 43 8.50 -8.07 15.80
CA ARG A 43 9.65 -7.19 15.95
C ARG A 43 10.92 -8.02 15.77
N ILE A 44 11.75 -7.65 14.81
CA ILE A 44 12.98 -8.37 14.44
C ILE A 44 14.16 -7.42 14.63
N ARG A 45 15.19 -7.81 15.36
CA ARG A 45 16.40 -6.96 15.47
C ARG A 45 17.18 -7.01 14.16
N VAL A 46 17.69 -5.88 13.69
CA VAL A 46 18.47 -5.82 12.45
C VAL A 46 19.76 -6.66 12.57
N ALA A 47 20.36 -6.72 13.76
CA ALA A 47 21.51 -7.60 14.03
C ALA A 47 21.17 -9.09 13.80
N ASP A 48 19.96 -9.53 14.14
CA ASP A 48 19.50 -10.90 13.92
C ASP A 48 19.38 -11.22 12.40
N LEU A 49 19.09 -10.21 11.56
CA LEU A 49 19.05 -10.36 10.10
C LEU A 49 20.47 -10.53 9.51
N LYS A 50 21.46 -9.76 10.01
CA LYS A 50 22.86 -9.84 9.53
C LYS A 50 23.49 -11.21 9.83
N SER A 51 23.20 -11.79 11.00
CA SER A 51 23.71 -13.11 11.39
C SER A 51 23.09 -14.29 10.60
N CYS A 52 21.98 -14.05 9.89
CA CYS A 52 21.27 -15.05 9.08
C CYS A 52 21.81 -15.19 7.64
N SER A 53 23.07 -14.83 7.36
CA SER A 53 23.69 -14.95 6.02
C SER A 53 23.64 -16.38 5.43
N SER A 54 23.46 -17.39 6.28
CA SER A 54 23.08 -18.75 5.89
C SER A 54 21.60 -18.81 5.49
N ARG A 55 21.33 -18.93 4.18
CA ARG A 55 19.99 -19.09 3.54
C ARG A 55 19.08 -20.17 4.17
N ARG A 56 19.55 -20.96 5.14
CA ARG A 56 18.82 -22.10 5.72
C ARG A 56 18.09 -21.82 7.04
N LYS A 57 18.18 -20.63 7.66
CA LYS A 57 17.67 -20.42 9.04
C LYS A 57 16.51 -19.44 9.25
N LEU A 58 15.92 -18.84 8.22
CA LEU A 58 14.78 -17.92 8.43
C LEU A 58 13.42 -18.60 8.67
N ASN A 59 13.40 -19.89 9.03
CA ASN A 59 12.16 -20.65 9.15
C ASN A 59 11.31 -20.25 10.38
N ASN A 60 11.90 -19.53 11.34
CA ASN A 60 11.23 -19.16 12.58
C ASN A 60 11.25 -17.63 12.75
N LEU A 61 10.18 -16.97 12.32
CA LEU A 61 9.91 -15.60 12.75
C LEU A 61 9.83 -15.55 14.28
N PRO A 62 10.32 -14.48 14.92
CA PRO A 62 10.10 -14.26 16.36
C PRO A 62 8.62 -14.34 16.70
N LYS A 63 8.31 -14.69 17.96
CA LYS A 63 6.92 -14.64 18.44
C LYS A 63 6.34 -13.23 18.19
N PRO A 64 5.07 -13.13 17.78
CA PRO A 64 4.46 -11.83 17.56
C PRO A 64 4.43 -11.04 18.87
N ILE A 65 4.81 -9.77 18.80
CA ILE A 65 4.72 -8.84 19.92
C ILE A 65 3.28 -8.38 20.16
N GLN A 66 2.46 -8.38 19.10
CA GLN A 66 1.05 -8.02 19.16
C GLN A 66 0.25 -8.87 18.18
N LYS A 67 -0.95 -9.30 18.60
CA LYS A 67 -1.93 -9.95 17.72
C LYS A 67 -3.20 -9.11 17.69
N LEU A 68 -3.76 -8.93 16.51
CA LEU A 68 -4.96 -8.12 16.28
C LEU A 68 -6.16 -9.05 16.09
N PRO A 69 -7.08 -9.19 17.07
CA PRO A 69 -8.23 -10.08 16.94
C PRO A 69 -9.21 -9.60 15.86
N CYS A 70 -9.76 -10.53 15.07
CA CYS A 70 -10.77 -10.24 14.05
C CYS A 70 -12.05 -9.62 14.62
N SER A 71 -12.37 -9.89 15.89
CA SER A 71 -13.54 -9.34 16.58
C SER A 71 -13.47 -7.81 16.80
N TYR A 72 -12.28 -7.23 16.69
CA TYR A 72 -12.07 -5.80 16.94
C TYR A 72 -11.43 -5.08 15.76
N PHE A 73 -10.47 -5.72 15.08
CA PHE A 73 -9.70 -5.15 14.00
C PHE A 73 -10.15 -5.70 12.65
N PRO A 74 -10.56 -4.84 11.69
CA PRO A 74 -10.94 -5.28 10.35
C PRO A 74 -9.86 -6.11 9.67
N THR A 75 -10.27 -6.97 8.74
CA THR A 75 -9.32 -7.64 7.85
C THR A 75 -8.84 -6.67 6.76
N SER A 76 -7.73 -6.99 6.10
CA SER A 76 -7.25 -6.21 4.94
C SER A 76 -6.95 -4.73 5.20
N MET A 77 -6.58 -4.35 6.42
CA MET A 77 -6.15 -2.98 6.75
C MET A 77 -4.93 -2.54 5.94
N GLY A 78 -4.83 -1.24 5.71
CA GLY A 78 -3.63 -0.59 5.20
C GLY A 78 -2.73 -0.19 6.36
N PHE A 79 -1.43 -0.15 6.13
CA PHE A 79 -0.45 0.19 7.16
C PHE A 79 0.61 1.15 6.62
N PHE A 80 1.04 2.08 7.45
CA PHE A 80 2.18 2.96 7.20
C PHE A 80 2.80 3.42 8.51
N SER A 81 4.02 3.94 8.45
CA SER A 81 4.75 4.40 9.64
C SER A 81 5.10 5.87 9.58
N VAL A 82 5.08 6.52 10.74
CA VAL A 82 5.63 7.87 10.93
C VAL A 82 6.46 7.89 12.20
N GLY A 83 7.79 7.92 12.06
CA GLY A 83 8.70 7.79 13.21
C GLY A 83 8.47 6.47 13.94
N SER A 84 8.18 6.53 15.24
CA SER A 84 7.87 5.35 16.07
C SER A 84 6.42 4.86 15.95
N LYS A 85 5.55 5.58 15.23
CA LYS A 85 4.12 5.26 15.15
C LYS A 85 3.82 4.41 13.92
N ILE A 86 3.08 3.33 14.10
CA ILE A 86 2.52 2.49 13.04
C ILE A 86 1.01 2.76 12.98
N TYR A 87 0.54 3.30 11.87
CA TYR A 87 -0.86 3.54 11.60
C TYR A 87 -1.50 2.33 10.91
N MET A 88 -2.75 2.05 11.26
CA MET A 88 -3.55 0.95 10.71
C MET A 88 -4.89 1.55 10.26
N VAL A 89 -5.15 1.54 8.95
CA VAL A 89 -6.26 2.30 8.35
C VAL A 89 -7.24 1.38 7.64
N GLY A 90 -8.53 1.71 7.77
CA GLY A 90 -9.62 1.12 7.01
C GLY A 90 -9.73 -0.39 7.19
N GLY A 91 -9.78 -1.11 6.06
CA GLY A 91 -10.03 -2.53 6.02
C GLY A 91 -11.53 -2.84 6.07
N GLY A 92 -11.86 -4.12 6.11
CA GLY A 92 -13.24 -4.55 6.23
C GLY A 92 -13.39 -6.05 6.29
N GLU A 93 -14.63 -6.50 6.21
CA GLU A 93 -14.98 -7.91 6.14
C GLU A 93 -15.68 -8.19 4.82
N ILE A 94 -15.17 -9.22 4.12
CA ILE A 94 -15.74 -9.70 2.86
C ILE A 94 -16.49 -10.97 3.18
N THR A 95 -17.81 -10.89 3.17
CA THR A 95 -18.67 -12.01 3.55
C THR A 95 -19.43 -12.50 2.31
N PHE A 96 -19.16 -13.73 1.88
CA PHE A 96 -19.80 -14.31 0.69
C PHE A 96 -21.33 -14.28 0.82
N GLY A 97 -21.99 -13.60 -0.13
CA GLY A 97 -23.46 -13.50 -0.17
C GLY A 97 -24.05 -12.43 0.75
N LEU A 98 -23.22 -11.67 1.47
CA LEU A 98 -23.65 -10.49 2.22
C LEU A 98 -22.94 -9.24 1.67
N LYS A 99 -23.47 -8.07 2.03
CA LYS A 99 -22.86 -6.79 1.70
C LYS A 99 -21.51 -6.67 2.42
N ASP A 100 -20.45 -6.37 1.68
CA ASP A 100 -19.14 -6.08 2.25
C ASP A 100 -19.23 -4.93 3.26
N ILE A 101 -18.53 -5.09 4.39
CA ILE A 101 -18.48 -4.08 5.46
C ILE A 101 -17.11 -3.41 5.41
N ALA A 102 -17.07 -2.21 4.86
CA ALA A 102 -15.87 -1.38 4.83
C ALA A 102 -15.77 -0.51 6.10
N SER A 103 -14.56 -0.17 6.51
CA SER A 103 -14.28 0.55 7.75
C SER A 103 -13.66 1.93 7.50
N ARG A 104 -14.04 2.89 8.33
CA ARG A 104 -13.38 4.22 8.47
C ARG A 104 -12.37 4.26 9.61
N ARG A 105 -12.22 3.17 10.37
CA ARG A 105 -11.41 3.18 11.59
C ARG A 105 -9.93 3.39 11.25
N CYS A 106 -9.27 4.14 12.13
CA CYS A 106 -7.84 4.36 12.08
C CYS A 106 -7.29 4.13 13.48
N TYR A 107 -6.22 3.34 13.56
CA TYR A 107 -5.53 3.03 14.80
C TYR A 107 -4.08 3.46 14.71
N VAL A 108 -3.46 3.73 15.84
CA VAL A 108 -2.02 3.93 15.94
C VAL A 108 -1.44 3.07 17.05
N LEU A 109 -0.28 2.48 16.76
CA LEU A 109 0.59 1.83 17.74
C LEU A 109 1.89 2.64 17.83
N ASP A 110 2.23 3.13 19.01
CA ASP A 110 3.56 3.70 19.26
C ASP A 110 4.52 2.58 19.67
N THR A 111 5.63 2.46 18.95
CA THR A 111 6.66 1.43 19.18
C THR A 111 7.68 1.82 20.24
N CYS A 112 7.70 3.08 20.68
CA CYS A 112 8.52 3.53 21.81
C CYS A 112 7.90 3.13 23.15
N ASP A 113 6.57 3.09 23.22
CA ASP A 113 5.83 2.59 24.39
C ASP A 113 5.89 1.05 24.45
N ASP A 114 5.67 0.48 25.63
CA ASP A 114 5.52 -0.98 25.76
C ASP A 114 4.39 -1.44 24.80
N PRO A 115 4.72 -2.26 23.78
CA PRO A 115 3.80 -2.62 22.70
C PRO A 115 2.57 -3.37 23.21
N ILE A 116 2.60 -3.90 24.43
CA ILE A 116 1.51 -4.68 25.02
C ILE A 116 0.27 -3.80 25.28
N TYR A 117 0.39 -2.46 25.38
CA TYR A 117 -0.69 -1.66 25.96
C TYR A 117 -1.33 -0.52 25.17
N ARG A 118 -0.88 -0.09 23.98
CA ARG A 118 -1.47 1.16 23.41
C ARG A 118 -1.65 1.19 21.90
N ILE A 119 -2.37 0.20 21.37
CA ILE A 119 -3.17 0.51 20.18
C ILE A 119 -4.29 1.44 20.63
N ARG A 120 -4.29 2.68 20.12
CA ARG A 120 -5.36 3.64 20.36
C ARG A 120 -6.07 4.00 19.07
N ASP A 121 -7.32 4.40 19.18
CA ASP A 121 -8.03 5.04 18.08
C ASP A 121 -7.41 6.42 17.81
N VAL A 122 -7.37 6.79 16.53
CA VAL A 122 -7.04 8.15 16.06
C VAL A 122 -8.18 8.64 15.16
N PRO A 123 -8.19 9.92 14.73
CA PRO A 123 -9.25 10.41 13.87
C PRO A 123 -9.51 9.46 12.68
N PRO A 124 -10.77 9.06 12.46
CA PRO A 124 -11.11 8.11 11.42
C PRO A 124 -10.93 8.74 10.03
N LEU A 125 -10.86 7.89 9.02
CA LEU A 125 -10.93 8.33 7.62
C LEU A 125 -12.25 9.06 7.36
N ASN A 126 -12.29 9.92 6.35
CA ASN A 126 -13.51 10.57 5.88
C ASN A 126 -14.45 9.55 5.21
N CYS A 127 -13.89 8.58 4.48
CA CYS A 127 -14.65 7.58 3.73
C CYS A 127 -14.25 6.15 4.10
N GLU A 128 -15.18 5.21 4.01
CA GLU A 128 -14.94 3.78 4.25
C GLU A 128 -13.99 3.22 3.18
N LYS A 129 -13.06 2.33 3.57
CA LYS A 129 -12.13 1.69 2.62
C LYS A 129 -11.96 0.21 2.94
N LEU A 130 -12.36 -0.66 2.01
CA LEU A 130 -12.36 -2.11 2.23
C LEU A 130 -10.97 -2.72 2.11
N ARG A 131 -10.18 -2.28 1.13
CA ARG A 131 -8.81 -2.78 0.86
C ARG A 131 -7.90 -1.60 0.53
N PRO A 132 -7.62 -0.74 1.53
CA PRO A 132 -6.89 0.50 1.29
C PRO A 132 -5.49 0.26 0.72
N ILE A 133 -5.18 1.03 -0.30
CA ILE A 133 -3.84 1.25 -0.85
C ILE A 133 -3.26 2.46 -0.12
N VAL A 134 -2.12 2.27 0.54
CA VAL A 134 -1.41 3.36 1.23
C VAL A 134 -0.18 3.77 0.42
N LEU A 135 0.02 5.07 0.29
CA LEU A 135 1.00 5.70 -0.58
C LEU A 135 1.73 6.79 0.22
N GLY A 136 3.04 6.92 0.01
CA GLY A 136 3.88 7.91 0.66
C GLY A 136 5.05 7.28 1.43
N PRO A 137 5.80 8.09 2.20
CA PRO A 137 5.57 9.52 2.44
C PRO A 137 5.81 10.36 1.18
N LEU A 138 4.91 11.29 0.88
CA LEU A 138 5.08 12.29 -0.18
C LEU A 138 4.82 13.69 0.39
N ARG A 139 5.86 14.52 0.40
CA ARG A 139 5.90 15.82 1.09
C ARG A 139 5.49 15.76 2.56
N GLY A 140 5.91 14.70 3.26
CA GLY A 140 5.63 14.49 4.68
C GLY A 140 4.20 14.07 5.00
N LYS A 141 3.42 13.70 3.98
CA LYS A 141 2.03 13.23 4.10
C LYS A 141 1.87 11.85 3.50
N PHE A 142 0.79 11.18 3.88
CA PHE A 142 0.41 9.86 3.35
C PHE A 142 -0.90 9.97 2.62
N TYR A 143 -1.12 9.11 1.63
CA TYR A 143 -2.32 9.11 0.82
C TYR A 143 -2.93 7.73 0.86
N VAL A 144 -4.25 7.68 1.05
CA VAL A 144 -4.98 6.43 1.16
C VAL A 144 -6.14 6.44 0.17
N LEU A 145 -6.15 5.44 -0.70
CA LEU A 145 -7.21 5.16 -1.67
C LEU A 145 -7.79 3.78 -1.35
N ASP A 146 -9.04 3.50 -1.70
CA ASP A 146 -9.47 2.09 -1.77
C ASP A 146 -8.86 1.40 -3.00
N ARG A 147 -9.18 0.13 -3.22
CA ARG A 147 -8.68 -0.64 -4.38
C ARG A 147 -9.20 -0.13 -5.73
N THR A 148 -10.20 0.74 -5.75
CA THR A 148 -10.81 1.27 -6.97
C THR A 148 -10.84 2.79 -6.94
N LEU A 149 -10.59 3.42 -8.09
CA LEU A 149 -10.79 4.87 -8.26
C LEU A 149 -12.28 5.24 -8.32
N ALA A 150 -13.16 4.26 -8.58
CA ALA A 150 -14.60 4.47 -8.68
C ALA A 150 -15.24 4.99 -7.39
N SER A 151 -14.66 4.70 -6.23
CA SER A 151 -15.15 5.27 -4.97
C SER A 151 -14.84 6.76 -4.84
N GLY A 152 -13.84 7.26 -5.58
CA GLY A 152 -13.44 8.67 -5.57
C GLY A 152 -12.73 9.14 -4.30
N ASP A 153 -12.52 8.24 -3.33
CA ASP A 153 -12.17 8.60 -1.96
C ASP A 153 -10.66 8.64 -1.69
N LEU A 154 -9.89 9.34 -2.51
CA LEU A 154 -8.48 9.56 -2.22
C LEU A 154 -8.35 10.55 -1.05
N GLU A 155 -7.73 10.11 0.03
CA GLU A 155 -7.56 10.92 1.24
C GLU A 155 -6.09 11.16 1.55
N GLU A 156 -5.79 12.36 2.03
CA GLU A 156 -4.48 12.81 2.49
C GLU A 156 -4.45 12.80 4.02
N PHE A 157 -3.44 12.17 4.61
CA PHE A 157 -3.14 12.21 6.04
C PHE A 157 -1.96 13.13 6.32
N ASP A 158 -2.19 14.12 7.18
CA ASP A 158 -1.12 14.94 7.74
C ASP A 158 -0.75 14.43 9.14
N PRO A 159 0.45 13.83 9.31
CA PRO A 159 0.87 13.29 10.59
C PRO A 159 1.18 14.36 11.64
N LYS A 160 1.38 15.62 11.26
CA LYS A 160 1.63 16.72 12.23
C LYS A 160 0.35 17.08 12.98
N THR A 161 -0.79 17.03 12.31
CA THR A 161 -2.11 17.35 12.87
C THR A 161 -2.94 16.10 13.17
N GLU A 162 -2.43 14.91 12.86
CA GLU A 162 -3.14 13.62 12.93
C GLU A 162 -4.53 13.69 12.26
N SER A 163 -4.63 14.36 11.10
CA SER A 163 -5.90 14.66 10.44
C SER A 163 -5.99 14.19 9.00
N TRP A 164 -7.19 13.80 8.57
CA TRP A 164 -7.51 13.39 7.21
C TRP A 164 -8.15 14.52 6.41
N THR A 165 -7.73 14.68 5.15
CA THR A 165 -8.34 15.61 4.19
C THR A 165 -8.74 14.84 2.93
N LEU A 166 -10.00 14.96 2.52
CA LEU A 166 -10.47 14.40 1.25
C LEU A 166 -9.88 15.21 0.08
N LEU A 167 -9.32 14.52 -0.91
CA LEU A 167 -8.88 15.15 -2.16
C LEU A 167 -10.03 15.20 -3.17
N PRO A 168 -9.94 16.05 -4.22
CA PRO A 168 -10.92 16.03 -5.30
C PRO A 168 -11.05 14.64 -5.91
N PRO A 169 -12.24 14.25 -6.41
CA PRO A 169 -12.44 12.95 -7.02
C PRO A 169 -11.66 12.83 -8.36
N PRO A 170 -11.29 11.60 -8.77
CA PRO A 170 -10.66 11.36 -10.06
C PRO A 170 -11.62 11.65 -11.22
N PRO A 171 -11.12 12.04 -12.40
CA PRO A 171 -11.91 12.32 -13.59
C PRO A 171 -12.35 11.02 -14.27
N ILE A 172 -13.15 10.23 -13.58
CA ILE A 172 -13.75 9.00 -14.10
C ILE A 172 -15.11 9.31 -14.75
N ASP A 173 -15.56 8.43 -15.64
CA ASP A 173 -16.88 8.59 -16.26
C ASP A 173 -17.96 8.55 -15.17
N PRO A 174 -19.02 9.37 -15.29
CA PRO A 174 -20.10 9.39 -14.32
C PRO A 174 -20.65 7.97 -14.09
N ILE A 175 -20.48 7.47 -12.88
CA ILE A 175 -21.13 6.26 -12.45
C ILE A 175 -22.57 6.67 -12.17
N GLY A 176 -23.45 6.46 -13.17
CA GLY A 176 -24.85 6.88 -13.07
C GLY A 176 -25.53 6.32 -11.80
N PRO A 177 -26.66 6.91 -11.37
CA PRO A 177 -27.34 6.58 -10.10
C PRO A 177 -27.80 5.12 -9.97
N CYS A 178 -27.69 4.31 -11.03
CA CYS A 178 -27.93 2.86 -11.05
C CYS A 178 -26.66 2.02 -10.81
N ALA A 179 -25.64 2.57 -10.15
CA ALA A 179 -24.36 1.89 -9.85
C ALA A 179 -24.53 0.55 -9.12
N ASP A 180 -25.65 0.35 -8.42
CA ASP A 180 -25.97 -0.89 -7.72
C ASP A 180 -26.11 -2.13 -8.65
N ARG A 181 -26.22 -1.94 -9.99
CA ARG A 181 -26.49 -3.04 -10.94
C ARG A 181 -25.32 -3.50 -11.80
N PHE A 182 -24.17 -2.85 -11.80
CA PHE A 182 -23.05 -3.26 -12.65
C PHE A 182 -21.72 -3.23 -11.89
N GLU A 183 -21.45 -4.31 -11.15
CA GLU A 183 -20.11 -4.63 -10.63
C GLU A 183 -19.03 -4.51 -11.71
N GLU A 184 -19.37 -4.76 -12.98
CA GLU A 184 -18.49 -4.65 -14.15
C GLU A 184 -17.87 -3.25 -14.31
N LYS A 185 -18.60 -2.16 -14.02
CA LYS A 185 -18.05 -0.79 -14.14
C LYS A 185 -17.05 -0.45 -13.03
N LEU A 186 -17.17 -1.08 -11.86
CA LEU A 186 -16.20 -0.87 -10.76
C LEU A 186 -14.87 -1.55 -11.06
N ASP A 187 -14.90 -2.68 -11.77
CA ASP A 187 -13.72 -3.45 -12.15
C ASP A 187 -12.86 -2.73 -13.20
N ASP A 188 -13.47 -1.85 -14.00
CA ASP A 188 -12.79 -1.02 -14.99
C ASP A 188 -11.85 0.03 -14.37
N TYR A 189 -12.22 0.57 -13.19
CA TYR A 189 -11.45 1.56 -12.44
C TYR A 189 -10.66 0.97 -11.26
N LYS A 190 -10.60 -0.36 -11.18
CA LYS A 190 -9.76 -1.07 -10.22
C LYS A 190 -8.29 -0.74 -10.47
N VAL A 191 -7.59 -0.37 -9.41
CA VAL A 191 -6.16 -0.08 -9.46
C VAL A 191 -5.39 -1.39 -9.64
N LEU A 192 -4.72 -1.51 -10.77
CA LEU A 192 -3.88 -2.66 -11.14
C LEU A 192 -2.43 -2.44 -10.68
N SER A 193 -1.95 -1.21 -10.81
CA SER A 193 -0.64 -0.77 -10.31
C SER A 193 -0.67 0.72 -9.99
N TYR A 194 0.32 1.17 -9.23
CA TYR A 194 0.48 2.57 -8.86
C TYR A 194 1.97 2.92 -8.70
N GLY A 195 2.29 4.20 -8.72
CA GLY A 195 3.64 4.71 -8.50
C GLY A 195 3.64 6.17 -8.07
N ILE A 196 4.74 6.62 -7.49
CA ILE A 196 4.97 8.02 -7.12
C ILE A 196 6.11 8.54 -7.99
N VAL A 197 5.88 9.66 -8.69
CA VAL A 197 6.88 10.35 -9.50
C VAL A 197 6.83 11.82 -9.13
N GLU A 198 7.90 12.31 -8.52
CA GLU A 198 7.96 13.69 -7.99
C GLU A 198 6.76 13.97 -7.08
N ASP A 199 5.93 14.97 -7.41
CA ASP A 199 4.72 15.36 -6.67
C ASP A 199 3.44 14.68 -7.19
N GLN A 200 3.58 13.63 -8.00
CA GLN A 200 2.45 12.95 -8.63
C GLN A 200 2.32 11.52 -8.14
N ILE A 201 1.07 11.13 -7.92
CA ILE A 201 0.70 9.73 -7.70
C ILE A 201 0.01 9.25 -8.97
N LEU A 202 0.56 8.20 -9.58
CA LEU A 202 0.02 7.58 -10.78
C LEU A 202 -0.70 6.29 -10.41
N PHE A 203 -1.84 6.05 -11.04
CA PHE A 203 -2.66 4.86 -10.91
C PHE A 203 -2.92 4.29 -12.30
N SER A 204 -2.64 3.01 -12.49
CA SER A 204 -3.02 2.27 -13.69
C SER A 204 -4.27 1.44 -13.42
N THR A 205 -5.25 1.53 -14.32
CA THR A 205 -6.50 0.78 -14.30
C THR A 205 -6.74 0.14 -15.67
N ARG A 206 -7.86 -0.57 -15.85
CA ARG A 206 -8.25 -1.06 -17.18
C ARG A 206 -8.69 0.06 -18.12
N LYS A 207 -9.22 1.17 -17.59
CA LYS A 207 -9.67 2.33 -18.37
C LYS A 207 -8.56 3.27 -18.80
N GLY A 208 -7.40 3.19 -18.14
CA GLY A 208 -6.26 4.02 -18.46
C GLY A 208 -5.43 4.37 -17.23
N ILE A 209 -4.57 5.36 -17.42
CA ILE A 209 -3.70 5.90 -16.38
C ILE A 209 -4.33 7.17 -15.83
N TYR A 210 -4.31 7.32 -14.51
CA TYR A 210 -4.75 8.52 -13.80
C TYR A 210 -3.58 9.05 -13.00
N ALA A 211 -3.38 10.36 -12.98
CA ALA A 211 -2.39 10.99 -12.14
C ALA A 211 -3.02 12.10 -11.31
N VAL A 212 -2.58 12.23 -10.06
CA VAL A 212 -2.93 13.35 -9.19
C VAL A 212 -1.66 14.06 -8.77
N ASN A 213 -1.57 15.35 -9.05
CA ASN A 213 -0.51 16.20 -8.51
C ASN A 213 -0.94 16.66 -7.11
N VAL A 214 -0.23 16.20 -6.08
CA VAL A 214 -0.67 16.39 -4.69
C VAL A 214 -0.53 17.84 -4.21
N CYS A 215 0.34 18.62 -4.83
CA CYS A 215 0.53 20.04 -4.51
C CYS A 215 -0.64 20.90 -4.99
N SER A 216 -1.02 20.71 -6.25
CA SER A 216 -2.13 21.43 -6.87
C SER A 216 -3.49 20.80 -6.56
N LYS A 217 -3.51 19.58 -6.02
CA LYS A 217 -4.70 18.75 -5.80
C LYS A 217 -5.53 18.56 -7.08
N LYS A 218 -4.87 18.58 -8.24
CA LYS A 218 -5.50 18.42 -9.55
C LYS A 218 -5.20 17.04 -10.11
N TRP A 219 -6.25 16.41 -10.61
CA TRP A 219 -6.13 15.21 -11.41
C TRP A 219 -5.86 15.56 -12.87
N SER A 220 -5.17 14.66 -13.54
CA SER A 220 -4.99 14.63 -14.98
C SER A 220 -5.28 13.22 -15.49
N ASP A 221 -6.03 13.13 -16.58
CA ASP A 221 -6.22 11.88 -17.29
C ASP A 221 -4.99 11.59 -18.17
N GLY A 222 -4.51 10.36 -18.01
CA GLY A 222 -3.27 9.87 -18.58
C GLY A 222 -3.35 9.48 -20.04
N ALA A 223 -4.46 9.75 -20.73
CA ALA A 223 -4.74 9.21 -22.07
C ALA A 223 -3.62 9.50 -23.09
N HIS A 224 -2.81 10.53 -22.84
CA HIS A 224 -1.69 10.96 -23.68
C HIS A 224 -0.30 10.87 -23.01
N TRP A 225 -0.20 10.25 -21.84
CA TRP A 225 1.06 10.21 -21.10
C TRP A 225 1.95 9.08 -21.61
N VAL A 226 2.84 9.41 -22.54
CA VAL A 226 4.04 8.60 -22.80
C VAL A 226 5.07 8.96 -21.74
N VAL A 227 4.91 8.45 -20.51
CA VAL A 227 5.96 8.61 -19.51
C VAL A 227 7.07 7.63 -19.82
N ARG A 228 8.18 8.18 -20.33
CA ARG A 228 9.41 7.42 -20.49
C ARG A 228 10.11 7.38 -19.13
N LEU A 229 9.81 6.35 -18.34
CA LEU A 229 10.52 6.10 -17.09
C LEU A 229 11.91 5.55 -17.42
N SER A 230 12.92 6.41 -17.27
CA SER A 230 14.33 6.01 -17.34
C SER A 230 14.78 5.62 -15.94
N PHE A 231 15.10 4.34 -15.73
CA PHE A 231 15.66 3.88 -14.46
C PHE A 231 17.19 4.04 -14.50
N PRO A 232 17.80 4.89 -13.65
CA PRO A 232 19.24 5.18 -13.70
C PRO A 232 20.14 4.03 -13.21
N PHE A 233 19.57 2.90 -12.76
CA PHE A 233 20.31 1.84 -12.07
C PHE A 233 20.78 0.69 -12.98
N VAL A 234 20.48 0.74 -14.29
CA VAL A 234 20.95 -0.28 -15.25
C VAL A 234 22.12 0.27 -16.05
N ASN A 235 23.30 0.31 -15.43
CA ASN A 235 24.53 0.44 -16.18
C ASN A 235 24.81 -0.89 -16.90
N ASN A 236 24.84 -0.82 -18.23
CA ASN A 236 25.06 -1.88 -19.21
C ASN A 236 23.86 -2.79 -19.54
N GLN A 237 23.36 -2.60 -20.76
CA GLN A 237 22.24 -3.25 -21.47
C GLN A 237 20.88 -2.54 -21.34
N SER A 238 20.54 -1.84 -22.42
CA SER A 238 19.32 -1.06 -22.63
C SER A 238 18.06 -1.93 -22.51
N SER A 239 17.53 -2.03 -21.29
CA SER A 239 16.19 -2.54 -21.06
C SER A 239 15.23 -1.37 -21.03
N TRP A 240 14.37 -1.27 -22.04
CA TRP A 240 13.35 -0.24 -22.16
C TRP A 240 12.05 -0.76 -21.56
N MET A 241 11.39 0.04 -20.74
CA MET A 241 9.97 -0.15 -20.44
C MET A 241 9.20 0.90 -21.22
N VAL A 242 8.59 0.49 -22.32
CA VAL A 242 7.71 1.35 -23.12
C VAL A 242 6.28 1.06 -22.67
N PHE A 243 5.63 2.04 -22.03
CA PHE A 243 4.17 2.05 -21.96
C PHE A 243 3.64 2.51 -23.31
N GLY A 244 3.54 1.55 -24.25
CA GLY A 244 2.89 1.79 -25.53
C GLY A 244 1.40 1.58 -25.36
N MET A 245 0.62 2.64 -25.27
CA MET A 245 -0.82 2.54 -25.57
C MET A 245 -0.98 2.50 -27.08
N LEU A 246 -1.42 1.36 -27.61
CA LEU A 246 -1.98 1.32 -28.95
C LEU A 246 -3.36 1.99 -28.92
N SER A 247 -3.64 2.81 -29.92
CA SER A 247 -4.93 3.46 -30.18
C SER A 247 -6.11 2.49 -29.98
N PRO A 248 -7.26 2.95 -29.45
CA PRO A 248 -8.44 2.10 -29.16
C PRO A 248 -9.19 1.60 -30.41
N THR A 249 -8.59 1.68 -31.59
CA THR A 249 -9.23 1.29 -32.87
C THR A 249 -8.86 -0.12 -33.33
N SER A 250 -8.12 -0.90 -32.54
CA SER A 250 -7.77 -2.29 -32.88
C SER A 250 -8.80 -3.27 -32.32
N THR A 251 -9.47 -4.02 -33.22
CA THR A 251 -10.47 -5.04 -32.88
C THR A 251 -9.87 -6.44 -32.62
N ASP A 252 -8.54 -6.57 -32.45
CA ASP A 252 -7.90 -7.87 -32.25
C ASP A 252 -7.82 -8.27 -30.76
N PRO A 253 -8.41 -9.42 -30.35
CA PRO A 253 -8.41 -9.86 -28.97
C PRO A 253 -7.30 -10.89 -28.75
N MET A 254 -6.03 -10.48 -28.67
CA MET A 254 -4.99 -11.29 -28.01
C MET A 254 -3.67 -10.51 -27.94
N PHE A 255 -2.96 -10.69 -26.82
CA PHE A 255 -1.69 -10.05 -26.40
C PHE A 255 -1.81 -8.77 -25.58
N TRP A 256 -1.84 -8.95 -24.26
CA TRP A 256 -1.49 -7.93 -23.29
C TRP A 256 -0.02 -8.11 -22.87
N PRO A 257 0.85 -7.09 -22.99
CA PRO A 257 2.13 -7.13 -22.32
C PRO A 257 1.90 -6.94 -20.81
N SER A 258 1.83 -8.05 -20.08
CA SER A 258 1.94 -8.02 -18.63
C SER A 258 3.40 -7.80 -18.28
N VAL A 259 3.76 -6.58 -17.87
CA VAL A 259 5.10 -6.32 -17.33
C VAL A 259 5.13 -6.80 -15.89
N LEU A 260 5.59 -8.03 -15.72
CA LEU A 260 5.91 -8.65 -14.44
C LEU A 260 7.34 -8.25 -14.05
N ILE A 261 7.51 -7.37 -13.07
CA ILE A 261 8.81 -7.25 -12.38
C ILE A 261 8.83 -8.36 -11.33
N GLY A 262 9.29 -9.55 -11.72
CA GLY A 262 9.45 -10.71 -10.83
C GLY A 262 10.87 -11.27 -10.93
N THR A 263 11.65 -11.16 -9.86
CA THR A 263 12.88 -11.95 -9.70
C THR A 263 12.53 -13.34 -9.16
N ARG A 264 13.15 -14.38 -9.71
CA ARG A 264 12.92 -15.79 -9.36
C ARG A 264 13.44 -16.12 -7.96
N GLY A 265 12.58 -16.74 -7.15
CA GLY A 265 12.95 -17.49 -5.96
C GLY A 265 12.67 -16.73 -4.65
N PHE A 266 11.97 -17.42 -3.73
CA PHE A 266 11.45 -16.98 -2.43
C PHE A 266 10.02 -16.41 -2.47
N GLU A 267 9.08 -17.22 -1.97
CA GLU A 267 7.65 -16.95 -1.98
C GLU A 267 7.18 -16.61 -0.55
N ASN A 268 6.50 -15.46 -0.42
CA ASN A 268 5.61 -15.06 0.69
C ASN A 268 6.22 -14.26 1.87
N VAL A 269 6.54 -12.98 1.63
CA VAL A 269 6.63 -11.95 2.69
C VAL A 269 6.05 -10.63 2.16
N LYS A 270 5.05 -10.05 2.85
CA LYS A 270 4.77 -8.61 2.75
C LYS A 270 5.71 -7.92 3.74
N ILE A 271 6.80 -7.36 3.23
CA ILE A 271 7.66 -6.49 4.02
C ILE A 271 6.98 -5.13 3.97
N LEU A 272 6.35 -4.73 5.08
CA LEU A 272 6.05 -3.32 5.29
C LEU A 272 7.39 -2.58 5.34
N GLU A 273 7.41 -1.36 4.82
CA GLU A 273 8.58 -0.48 4.72
C GLU A 273 9.59 -0.65 5.87
N LEU A 274 10.88 -0.55 5.54
CA LEU A 274 11.94 -0.40 6.52
C LEU A 274 11.74 0.93 7.26
N CYS A 275 10.97 0.90 8.34
CA CYS A 275 10.77 2.06 9.22
C CYS A 275 12.01 2.21 10.08
N PHE A 276 12.94 3.06 9.67
CA PHE A 276 13.96 3.55 10.59
C PHE A 276 13.35 4.70 11.37
N PRO A 277 13.44 4.73 12.71
CA PRO A 277 13.18 5.95 13.45
C PRO A 277 14.19 6.99 12.97
N LEU A 278 13.72 7.99 12.23
CA LEU A 278 14.49 9.19 11.96
C LEU A 278 14.60 9.94 13.29
N GLY A 279 15.80 10.00 13.86
CA GLY A 279 16.11 10.99 14.87
C GLY A 279 15.94 12.37 14.23
N LEU A 280 15.08 13.20 14.81
CA LEU A 280 15.04 14.64 14.54
C LEU A 280 16.32 15.30 15.06
#